data_AF-A0A0D8XBY2-F1
#
_entry.id   AF-A0A0D8XBY2-F1
#
_cell.length_a   1.000
_cell.length_b   1.000
_cell.length_c   1.000
_cell.angle_alpha   90.00
_cell.angle_beta   90.00
_cell.angle_gamma   90.00
#
_symmetry.space_group_name_H-M   'P 1'
#
loop_
_entity.id
_entity.type
_entity.pdbx_description
1 polymer ?
#
loop_
_entity_poly.entity_id
_entity_poly.type
_entity_poly.pdbx_seq_one_letter_code
_entity_poly.pdbx_strand_id
1 'polypeptide(L)'
;MLNKFFRLISPKNRILHAAERIAKKVDKLSDYFRGLSDEELRKQSDNLVAQVAAGKSLDYILILAFGIIREVIFRETNEYAYLVQLEGAFVVHCGDFAEIVTGEGKTLTLLIVAYLNALKKEGVHIVTVNEYLARRDADYAQRILNRLGLTVGCNTASISGFMKKKMFACDITYTTNSELWFDYLRDNMVQSYDDKKNRSLNFAIVDEGDSILIDEARTPLIISGQPRRDFSMYVDVNHFVEKLTPEDYKIEPESRSPSLIIEGTKKAEKYFNVSNIFNIENSDLIHKIINALMANFVFRDGKEYIVRENEILLVDQFTGRILHGRSYNSGLQQAIKAKERVKIEPENLIIATITYQSFFRLYKKLAAVSGTAITESEEFLKIYNMVVVPIPTNKPLIRKDFPDFIFGNAEAK
;
A
#
# COMPACT_ATOMS: atom_id res chain seq x y z
N MET A 1 8.67 43.29 9.85
CA MET A 1 9.01 42.47 11.04
C MET A 1 8.01 41.32 11.29
N LEU A 2 6.69 41.52 11.17
CA LEU A 2 5.68 40.45 11.37
C LEU A 2 5.91 39.19 10.50
N ASN A 3 6.25 39.34 9.21
CA ASN A 3 6.52 38.20 8.33
C ASN A 3 7.76 37.36 8.73
N LYS A 4 8.75 37.94 9.42
CA LYS A 4 9.89 37.18 9.97
C LYS A 4 9.47 36.37 11.20
N PHE A 5 8.59 36.93 12.04
CA PHE A 5 8.06 36.28 13.23
C PHE A 5 7.15 35.07 12.87
N PHE A 6 6.22 35.23 11.93
CA PHE A 6 5.38 34.13 11.44
C PHE A 6 6.18 33.05 10.70
N ARG A 7 7.24 33.42 9.97
CA ARG A 7 8.18 32.44 9.39
C ARG A 7 8.84 31.59 10.47
N LEU A 8 9.31 32.17 11.57
CA LEU A 8 9.92 31.45 12.69
C LEU A 8 8.95 30.49 13.43
N ILE A 9 7.64 30.73 13.33
CA ILE A 9 6.60 29.92 13.99
C ILE A 9 6.08 28.78 13.08
N SER A 10 6.32 28.85 11.77
CA SER A 10 5.84 27.80 10.86
C SER A 10 6.39 26.42 11.24
N PRO A 11 5.56 25.35 11.23
CA PRO A 11 6.00 24.00 11.63
C PRO A 11 7.27 23.55 10.90
N LYS A 12 7.36 23.79 9.59
CA LYS A 12 8.53 23.43 8.77
C LYS A 12 9.83 24.05 9.25
N ASN A 13 9.82 25.33 9.63
CA ASN A 13 11.03 26.02 10.07
C ASN A 13 11.45 25.58 11.48
N ARG A 14 10.48 25.25 12.35
CA ARG A 14 10.76 24.67 13.67
C ARG A 14 11.43 23.31 13.53
N ILE A 15 10.92 22.46 12.63
CA ILE A 15 11.50 21.14 12.36
C ILE A 15 12.91 21.29 11.77
N LEU A 16 13.08 22.16 10.77
CA LEU A 16 14.38 22.39 10.14
C LEU A 16 15.44 22.89 11.14
N HIS A 17 15.10 23.86 12.01
CA HIS A 17 16.04 24.33 13.04
C HIS A 17 16.41 23.24 14.07
N ALA A 18 15.49 22.34 14.39
CA ALA A 18 15.81 21.18 15.22
C ALA A 18 16.78 20.23 14.48
N ALA A 19 16.54 20.00 13.19
CA ALA A 19 17.40 19.20 12.32
C ALA A 19 18.83 19.77 12.24
N GLU A 20 18.97 21.07 11.97
CA GLU A 20 20.27 21.78 11.92
C GLU A 20 21.06 21.63 13.23
N ARG A 21 20.36 21.75 14.38
CA ARG A 21 20.98 21.59 15.70
C ARG A 21 21.48 20.17 15.92
N ILE A 22 20.71 19.16 15.50
CA ILE A 22 21.08 17.76 15.61
C ILE A 22 22.27 17.46 14.71
N ALA A 23 22.23 17.87 13.44
CA ALA A 23 23.33 17.68 12.49
C ALA A 23 24.64 18.28 13.02
N LYS A 24 24.62 19.50 13.56
CA LYS A 24 25.77 20.14 14.20
C LYS A 24 26.29 19.38 15.42
N LYS A 25 25.41 18.77 16.22
CA LYS A 25 25.83 17.96 17.38
C LYS A 25 26.50 16.66 16.94
N VAL A 26 25.97 16.00 15.92
CA VAL A 26 26.58 14.80 15.32
C VAL A 26 27.96 15.16 14.76
N ASP A 27 28.07 16.28 14.05
CA ASP A 27 29.32 16.73 13.44
C ASP A 27 30.44 16.99 14.44
N LYS A 28 30.10 17.54 15.61
CA LYS A 28 31.06 17.74 16.72
C LYS A 28 31.66 16.45 17.27
N LEU A 29 31.03 15.31 17.02
CA LEU A 29 31.52 13.99 17.45
C LEU A 29 32.27 13.26 16.34
N SER A 30 32.52 13.89 15.18
CA SER A 30 33.18 13.24 14.03
C SER A 30 34.54 12.64 14.41
N ASP A 31 35.39 13.40 15.11
CA ASP A 31 36.72 12.91 15.51
C ASP A 31 36.65 11.77 16.52
N TYR A 32 35.63 11.78 17.40
CA TYR A 32 35.38 10.70 18.34
C TYR A 32 35.08 9.40 17.61
N PHE A 33 34.13 9.40 16.65
CA PHE A 33 33.78 8.19 15.90
C PHE A 33 34.90 7.74 14.97
N ARG A 34 35.64 8.67 14.37
CA ARG A 34 36.79 8.36 13.52
C ARG A 34 37.92 7.66 14.27
N GLY A 35 38.09 7.96 15.56
CA GLY A 35 39.05 7.31 16.43
C GLY A 35 38.69 5.87 16.84
N LEU A 36 37.46 5.42 16.61
CA LEU A 36 37.02 4.08 16.97
C LEU A 36 37.39 3.04 15.90
N SER A 37 37.68 1.83 16.32
CA SER A 37 37.77 0.65 15.45
C SER A 37 36.40 0.18 14.97
N ASP A 38 36.36 -0.68 13.95
CA ASP A 38 35.12 -1.27 13.45
C ASP A 38 34.41 -2.13 14.52
N GLU A 39 35.19 -2.83 15.35
CA GLU A 39 34.66 -3.63 16.46
C GLU A 39 34.03 -2.74 17.53
N GLU A 40 34.66 -1.59 17.85
CA GLU A 40 34.11 -0.63 18.79
C GLU A 40 32.82 0.03 18.27
N LEU A 41 32.77 0.40 16.98
CA LEU A 41 31.55 0.92 16.34
C LEU A 41 30.41 -0.11 16.41
N ARG A 42 30.71 -1.38 16.13
CA ARG A 42 29.73 -2.47 16.27
C ARG A 42 29.25 -2.60 17.71
N LYS A 43 30.16 -2.64 18.68
CA LYS A 43 29.83 -2.76 20.10
C LYS A 43 28.99 -1.60 20.62
N GLN A 44 29.22 -0.39 20.11
CA GLN A 44 28.35 0.75 20.41
C GLN A 44 26.96 0.59 19.81
N SER A 45 26.84 0.11 18.58
CA SER A 45 25.55 -0.19 17.95
C SER A 45 24.75 -1.21 18.79
N ASP A 46 25.40 -2.30 19.22
CA ASP A 46 24.77 -3.32 20.06
C ASP A 46 24.30 -2.74 21.42
N ASN A 47 25.07 -1.81 22.00
CA ASN A 47 24.66 -1.08 23.21
C ASN A 47 23.42 -0.19 22.96
N LEU A 48 23.35 0.50 21.81
CA LEU A 48 22.16 1.27 21.47
C LEU A 48 20.92 0.39 21.33
N VAL A 49 21.05 -0.80 20.73
CA VAL A 49 19.96 -1.80 20.68
C VAL A 49 19.52 -2.18 22.10
N ALA A 50 20.46 -2.48 22.99
CA ALA A 50 20.15 -2.83 24.38
C ALA A 50 19.45 -1.67 25.14
N GLN A 51 19.86 -0.42 24.91
CA GLN A 51 19.21 0.75 25.51
C GLN A 51 17.78 0.93 25.03
N VAL A 52 17.52 0.75 23.74
CA VAL A 52 16.16 0.83 23.17
C VAL A 52 15.29 -0.31 23.72
N ALA A 53 15.83 -1.53 23.82
CA ALA A 53 15.15 -2.65 24.45
C ALA A 53 14.82 -2.40 25.94
N ALA A 54 15.67 -1.64 26.63
CA ALA A 54 15.43 -1.19 28.01
C ALA A 54 14.46 0.03 28.12
N GLY A 55 13.86 0.46 27.01
CA GLY A 55 12.83 1.50 26.98
C GLY A 55 13.33 2.93 26.72
N LYS A 56 14.61 3.13 26.38
CA LYS A 56 15.08 4.44 25.90
C LYS A 56 14.46 4.76 24.54
N SER A 57 14.07 6.03 24.35
CA SER A 57 13.54 6.48 23.06
C SER A 57 14.63 6.56 21.98
N LEU A 58 14.23 6.44 20.72
CA LEU A 58 15.14 6.63 19.59
C LEU A 58 15.73 8.04 19.56
N ASP A 59 14.94 9.05 19.92
CA ASP A 59 15.37 10.46 20.04
C ASP A 59 16.53 10.63 21.04
N TYR A 60 16.55 9.84 22.11
CA TYR A 60 17.60 9.89 23.13
C TYR A 60 18.95 9.42 22.57
N ILE A 61 18.93 8.35 21.76
CA ILE A 61 20.15 7.76 21.17
C ILE A 61 20.52 8.35 19.81
N LEU A 62 19.67 9.21 19.24
CA LEU A 62 19.74 9.67 17.85
C LEU A 62 21.11 10.20 17.45
N ILE A 63 21.72 11.06 18.28
CA ILE A 63 23.00 11.69 17.95
C ILE A 63 24.11 10.64 17.84
N LEU A 64 24.15 9.68 18.77
CA LEU A 64 25.13 8.59 18.74
C LEU A 64 24.88 7.67 17.57
N ALA A 65 23.61 7.30 17.32
CA ALA A 65 23.24 6.45 16.20
C ALA A 65 23.66 7.08 14.85
N PHE A 66 23.37 8.37 14.65
CA PHE A 66 23.74 9.11 13.44
C PHE A 66 25.26 9.20 13.26
N GLY A 67 26.01 9.42 14.35
CA GLY A 67 27.47 9.42 14.30
C GLY A 67 28.06 8.07 13.92
N ILE A 68 27.58 6.97 14.51
CA ILE A 68 28.02 5.60 14.18
C ILE A 68 27.78 5.30 12.70
N ILE A 69 26.54 5.45 12.21
CA ILE A 69 26.23 5.09 10.83
C ILE A 69 26.95 5.98 9.83
N ARG A 70 27.11 7.28 10.13
CA ARG A 70 27.85 8.23 9.27
C ARG A 70 29.31 7.81 9.09
N GLU A 71 29.96 7.34 10.14
CA GLU A 71 31.34 6.84 10.08
C GLU A 71 31.42 5.48 9.35
N VAL A 72 30.47 4.58 9.58
CA VAL A 72 30.45 3.25 8.94
C VAL A 72 30.21 3.36 7.42
N ILE A 73 29.30 4.25 7.01
CA ILE A 73 29.12 4.62 5.60
C ILE A 73 30.47 5.04 5.02
N PHE A 74 31.14 6.01 5.64
CA PHE A 74 32.38 6.56 5.11
C PHE A 74 33.47 5.51 4.96
N ARG A 75 33.58 4.55 5.88
CA ARG A 75 34.54 3.45 5.77
C ARG A 75 34.25 2.49 4.62
N GLU A 76 32.97 2.30 4.29
CA GLU A 76 32.55 1.38 3.24
C GLU A 76 32.55 2.04 1.85
N THR A 77 32.20 3.32 1.77
CA THR A 77 31.93 4.00 0.49
C THR A 77 32.87 5.17 0.20
N ASN A 78 33.68 5.59 1.17
CA ASN A 78 34.49 6.81 1.12
C ASN A 78 33.65 8.10 0.97
N GLU A 79 32.34 8.03 1.27
CA GLU A 79 31.43 9.17 1.26
C GLU A 79 31.07 9.55 2.70
N TYR A 80 31.51 10.72 3.16
CA TYR A 80 31.12 11.21 4.47
C TYR A 80 29.85 12.03 4.36
N ALA A 81 28.75 11.59 4.98
CA ALA A 81 27.45 12.24 4.81
C ALA A 81 27.52 13.73 5.20
N TYR A 82 26.93 14.58 4.37
CA TYR A 82 26.87 16.03 4.59
C TYR A 82 25.85 16.39 5.68
N LEU A 83 25.94 17.60 6.23
CA LEU A 83 25.01 18.07 7.26
C LEU A 83 23.56 18.08 6.77
N VAL A 84 23.34 18.48 5.52
CA VAL A 84 22.00 18.50 4.90
C VAL A 84 21.38 17.11 4.80
N GLN A 85 22.18 16.06 4.63
CA GLN A 85 21.71 14.67 4.63
C GLN A 85 21.31 14.22 6.04
N LEU A 86 22.07 14.64 7.07
CA LEU A 86 21.68 14.41 8.48
C LEU A 86 20.41 15.19 8.86
N GLU A 87 20.24 16.40 8.32
CA GLU A 87 19.03 17.20 8.49
C GLU A 87 17.82 16.49 7.87
N GLY A 88 17.95 16.05 6.61
CA GLY A 88 16.93 15.24 5.94
C GLY A 88 16.59 13.97 6.71
N ALA A 89 17.60 13.25 7.24
CA ALA A 89 17.38 12.04 8.02
C ALA A 89 16.61 12.35 9.31
N PHE A 90 16.90 13.47 9.98
CA PHE A 90 16.13 13.88 11.15
C PHE A 90 14.67 14.17 10.80
N VAL A 91 14.40 14.90 9.70
CA VAL A 91 13.03 15.18 9.25
C VAL A 91 12.25 13.89 8.98
N VAL A 92 12.85 12.95 8.25
CA VAL A 92 12.23 11.65 7.97
C VAL A 92 12.01 10.86 9.27
N HIS A 93 12.94 10.95 10.22
CA HIS A 93 12.76 10.37 11.55
C HIS A 93 11.64 11.08 12.36
N CYS A 94 11.27 12.32 12.08
CA CYS A 94 10.10 12.92 12.73
C CYS A 94 8.75 12.40 12.18
N GLY A 95 8.76 11.65 11.07
CA GLY A 95 7.53 11.26 10.38
C GLY A 95 7.03 12.33 9.40
N ASP A 96 7.91 13.23 8.99
CA ASP A 96 7.62 14.34 8.08
C ASP A 96 8.16 14.06 6.67
N PHE A 97 7.82 14.94 5.72
CA PHE A 97 8.28 14.84 4.35
C PHE A 97 9.55 15.69 4.15
N ALA A 98 10.67 15.06 3.80
CA ALA A 98 11.90 15.77 3.47
C ALA A 98 11.97 16.03 1.95
N GLU A 99 11.87 17.30 1.55
CA GLU A 99 12.15 17.67 0.16
C GLU A 99 13.66 17.86 -0.02
N ILE A 100 14.28 16.90 -0.71
CA ILE A 100 15.72 16.81 -0.96
C ILE A 100 15.94 16.81 -2.47
N VAL A 101 16.53 17.89 -2.98
CA VAL A 101 16.79 18.07 -4.42
C VAL A 101 17.56 16.87 -4.99
N THR A 102 17.17 16.45 -6.19
CA THR A 102 17.83 15.35 -6.89
C THR A 102 19.33 15.57 -7.00
N GLY A 103 20.11 14.54 -6.63
CA GLY A 103 21.57 14.61 -6.60
C GLY A 103 22.18 14.95 -5.24
N GLU A 104 21.40 15.38 -4.25
CA GLU A 104 21.89 15.64 -2.88
C GLU A 104 22.13 14.36 -2.04
N GLY A 105 21.87 13.17 -2.61
CA GLY A 105 22.15 11.87 -1.97
C GLY A 105 21.02 11.34 -1.08
N LYS A 106 19.77 11.34 -1.60
CA LYS A 106 18.58 10.77 -0.94
C LYS A 106 18.81 9.36 -0.38
N THR A 107 19.43 8.48 -1.17
CA THR A 107 19.72 7.10 -0.76
C THR A 107 20.53 7.04 0.54
N LEU A 108 21.50 7.96 0.72
CA LEU A 108 22.31 7.99 1.93
C LEU A 108 21.52 8.48 3.15
N THR A 109 20.69 9.49 2.96
CA THR A 109 19.76 9.99 3.97
C THR A 109 18.81 8.88 4.46
N LEU A 110 18.24 8.11 3.53
CA LEU A 110 17.35 6.98 3.83
C LEU A 110 18.07 5.91 4.65
N LEU A 111 19.33 5.60 4.31
CA LEU A 111 20.13 4.62 5.04
C LEU A 111 20.37 5.02 6.51
N ILE A 112 20.72 6.30 6.74
CA ILE A 112 20.96 6.85 8.09
C ILE A 112 19.71 6.73 8.95
N VAL A 113 18.55 7.09 8.39
CA VAL A 113 17.28 7.04 9.12
C VAL A 113 16.80 5.61 9.35
N ALA A 114 17.03 4.72 8.39
CA ALA A 114 16.65 3.32 8.48
C ALA A 114 17.44 2.62 9.59
N TYR A 115 18.76 2.88 9.67
CA TYR A 115 19.60 2.38 10.76
C TYR A 115 19.01 2.73 12.14
N LEU A 116 18.76 4.02 12.42
CA LEU A 116 18.24 4.46 13.71
C LEU A 116 16.92 3.76 14.07
N ASN A 117 15.94 3.77 13.16
CA ASN A 117 14.62 3.23 13.45
C ASN A 117 14.62 1.70 13.52
N ALA A 118 15.56 1.03 12.84
CA ALA A 118 15.73 -0.41 12.89
C ALA A 118 16.34 -0.93 14.21
N LEU A 119 16.99 -0.07 14.99
CA LEU A 119 17.51 -0.43 16.32
C LEU A 119 16.41 -0.91 17.28
N LYS A 120 15.14 -0.53 17.02
CA LYS A 120 13.98 -0.99 17.80
C LYS A 120 13.56 -2.44 17.49
N LYS A 121 14.08 -3.06 16.42
CA LYS A 121 13.75 -4.43 15.98
C LYS A 121 12.26 -4.68 15.68
N GLU A 122 11.49 -3.61 15.46
CA GLU A 122 10.08 -3.67 15.05
C GLU A 122 9.89 -3.59 13.53
N GLY A 123 10.95 -3.22 12.81
CA GLY A 123 10.96 -3.16 11.36
C GLY A 123 10.82 -1.79 10.72
N VAL A 124 11.51 -1.64 9.59
CA VAL A 124 11.44 -0.46 8.74
C VAL A 124 11.24 -0.90 7.29
N HIS A 125 10.24 -0.34 6.61
CA HIS A 125 10.04 -0.54 5.18
C HIS A 125 10.55 0.68 4.43
N ILE A 126 11.45 0.47 3.46
CA ILE A 126 11.81 1.49 2.47
C ILE A 126 11.08 1.13 1.19
N VAL A 127 10.24 2.05 0.75
CA VAL A 127 9.34 1.84 -0.38
C VAL A 127 9.77 2.74 -1.52
N THR A 128 10.00 2.18 -2.70
CA THR A 128 10.39 2.92 -3.91
C THR A 128 9.49 2.54 -5.08
N VAL A 129 9.64 3.23 -6.21
CA VAL A 129 8.77 3.13 -7.39
C VAL A 129 9.00 1.87 -8.22
N ASN A 130 10.20 1.27 -8.18
CA ASN A 130 10.50 0.10 -9.01
C ASN A 130 11.49 -0.89 -8.39
N GLU A 131 11.46 -2.14 -8.88
CA GLU A 131 12.25 -3.25 -8.33
C GLU A 131 13.76 -3.07 -8.49
N TYR A 132 14.20 -2.40 -9.57
CA TYR A 132 15.62 -2.16 -9.79
C TYR A 132 16.21 -1.26 -8.70
N LEU A 133 15.53 -0.15 -8.38
CA LEU A 133 15.92 0.74 -7.29
C LEU A 133 15.87 0.01 -5.95
N ALA A 134 14.81 -0.76 -5.71
CA ALA A 134 14.65 -1.52 -4.47
C ALA A 134 15.80 -2.51 -4.25
N ARG A 135 16.23 -3.23 -5.30
CA ARG A 135 17.34 -4.20 -5.22
C ARG A 135 18.69 -3.50 -5.10
N ARG A 136 18.95 -2.50 -5.94
CA ARG A 136 20.20 -1.72 -5.90
C ARG A 136 20.44 -1.12 -4.51
N ASP A 137 19.41 -0.50 -3.95
CA ASP A 137 19.53 0.20 -2.67
C ASP A 137 19.57 -0.78 -1.49
N ALA A 138 18.87 -1.93 -1.60
CA ALA A 138 19.00 -3.01 -0.62
C ALA A 138 20.41 -3.60 -0.60
N ASP A 139 21.01 -3.89 -1.76
CA ASP A 139 22.36 -4.45 -1.85
C ASP A 139 23.40 -3.47 -1.27
N TYR A 140 23.23 -2.17 -1.54
CA TYR A 140 24.06 -1.11 -0.97
C TYR A 140 23.89 -1.03 0.56
N ALA A 141 22.66 -0.97 1.05
CA ALA A 141 22.37 -0.92 2.49
C ALA A 141 22.84 -2.17 3.23
N GLN A 142 22.73 -3.34 2.61
CA GLN A 142 23.14 -4.61 3.21
C GLN A 142 24.64 -4.65 3.51
N ARG A 143 25.48 -4.17 2.59
CA ARG A 143 26.95 -4.11 2.80
C ARG A 143 27.32 -3.28 4.02
N ILE A 144 26.62 -2.16 4.23
CA ILE A 144 26.89 -1.22 5.30
C ILE A 144 26.30 -1.71 6.63
N LEU A 145 25.03 -2.08 6.64
CA LEU A 145 24.27 -2.35 7.87
C LEU A 145 24.56 -3.72 8.48
N ASN A 146 24.99 -4.72 7.68
CA ASN A 146 25.44 -6.00 8.21
C ASN A 146 26.64 -5.84 9.16
N ARG A 147 27.52 -4.85 8.91
CA ARG A 147 28.65 -4.52 9.78
C ARG A 147 28.19 -4.09 11.17
N LEU A 148 27.00 -3.51 11.26
CA LEU A 148 26.32 -3.08 12.49
C LEU A 148 25.32 -4.11 13.03
N GLY A 149 25.22 -5.29 12.43
CA GLY A 149 24.39 -6.38 12.94
C GLY A 149 22.92 -6.26 12.63
N LEU A 150 22.59 -5.39 11.67
CA LEU A 150 21.25 -5.28 11.15
C LEU A 150 21.13 -6.06 9.84
N THR A 151 19.98 -6.69 9.66
CA THR A 151 19.64 -7.47 8.49
C THR A 151 18.82 -6.64 7.51
N VAL A 152 19.13 -6.77 6.23
CA VAL A 152 18.42 -6.08 5.14
C VAL A 152 17.82 -7.11 4.20
N GLY A 153 16.52 -6.99 3.94
CA GLY A 153 15.78 -7.78 2.97
C GLY A 153 15.33 -6.95 1.78
N CYS A 154 15.11 -7.59 0.64
CA CYS A 154 14.52 -6.98 -0.55
C CYS A 154 13.32 -7.81 -0.98
N ASN A 155 12.13 -7.22 -1.03
CA ASN A 155 10.90 -7.86 -1.47
C ASN A 155 10.55 -7.40 -2.89
N THR A 156 10.48 -8.34 -3.83
CA THR A 156 10.12 -8.10 -5.24
C THR A 156 9.14 -9.18 -5.70
N ALA A 157 8.48 -8.96 -6.84
CA ALA A 157 7.46 -9.86 -7.40
C ALA A 157 8.02 -11.26 -7.71
N SER A 158 9.31 -11.35 -8.06
CA SER A 158 9.99 -12.61 -8.37
C SER A 158 10.29 -13.49 -7.16
N ILE A 159 10.11 -12.99 -5.94
CA ILE A 159 10.43 -13.73 -4.71
C ILE A 159 9.28 -14.66 -4.32
N SER A 160 9.61 -15.93 -4.08
CA SER A 160 8.64 -16.94 -3.67
C SER A 160 8.02 -16.62 -2.30
N GLY A 161 6.77 -17.07 -2.08
CA GLY A 161 6.03 -16.75 -0.85
C GLY A 161 6.77 -17.09 0.45
N PHE A 162 7.49 -18.20 0.48
CA PHE A 162 8.33 -18.60 1.63
C PHE A 162 9.50 -17.62 1.86
N MET A 163 10.15 -17.17 0.79
CA MET A 163 11.25 -16.21 0.88
C MET A 163 10.75 -14.82 1.29
N LYS A 164 9.55 -14.40 0.87
CA LYS A 164 8.94 -13.13 1.29
C LYS A 164 8.84 -13.00 2.81
N LYS A 165 8.42 -14.07 3.51
CA LYS A 165 8.38 -14.09 4.98
C LYS A 165 9.76 -13.84 5.60
N LYS A 166 10.83 -14.37 5.00
CA LYS A 166 12.21 -14.09 5.44
C LYS A 166 12.61 -12.63 5.18
N MET A 167 12.23 -12.05 4.04
CA MET A 167 12.56 -10.66 3.70
C MET A 167 11.85 -9.65 4.63
N PHE A 168 10.60 -9.91 5.01
CA PHE A 168 9.86 -9.09 5.98
C PHE A 168 10.35 -9.29 7.42
N ALA A 169 11.00 -10.42 7.72
CA ALA A 169 11.60 -10.68 9.03
C ALA A 169 12.92 -9.91 9.25
N CYS A 170 13.55 -9.40 8.19
CA CYS A 170 14.75 -8.56 8.31
C CYS A 170 14.46 -7.26 9.07
N ASP A 171 15.48 -6.65 9.68
CA ASP A 171 15.34 -5.39 10.41
C ASP A 171 14.86 -4.26 9.49
N ILE A 172 15.33 -4.25 8.25
CA ILE A 172 14.93 -3.32 7.19
C ILE A 172 14.53 -4.12 5.96
N THR A 173 13.44 -3.72 5.31
CA THR A 173 12.95 -4.35 4.09
C THR A 173 12.77 -3.27 3.01
N TYR A 174 13.52 -3.40 1.91
CA TYR A 174 13.28 -2.64 0.70
C TYR A 174 12.22 -3.34 -0.14
N THR A 175 11.29 -2.59 -0.72
CA THR A 175 10.20 -3.13 -1.54
C THR A 175 9.70 -2.07 -2.51
N THR A 176 8.94 -2.49 -3.51
CA THR A 176 8.09 -1.56 -4.25
C THR A 176 6.80 -1.31 -3.48
N ASN A 177 6.20 -0.16 -3.74
CA ASN A 177 4.85 0.16 -3.27
C ASN A 177 3.83 -0.91 -3.71
N SER A 178 3.91 -1.35 -4.97
CA SER A 178 3.03 -2.36 -5.55
C SER A 178 3.09 -3.69 -4.79
N GLU A 179 4.28 -4.25 -4.62
CA GLU A 179 4.45 -5.54 -3.95
C GLU A 179 4.00 -5.50 -2.49
N LEU A 180 4.28 -4.39 -1.81
CA LEU A 180 3.98 -4.23 -0.40
C LEU A 180 2.48 -4.26 -0.10
N TRP A 181 1.66 -3.55 -0.88
CA TRP A 181 0.20 -3.59 -0.67
C TRP A 181 -0.42 -4.89 -1.15
N PHE A 182 0.09 -5.48 -2.25
CA PHE A 182 -0.38 -6.79 -2.71
C PHE A 182 -0.10 -7.88 -1.67
N ASP A 183 1.08 -7.86 -1.05
CA ASP A 183 1.41 -8.75 0.06
C ASP A 183 0.52 -8.49 1.27
N TYR A 184 0.24 -7.22 1.61
CA TYR A 184 -0.70 -6.90 2.69
C TYR A 184 -2.11 -7.44 2.43
N LEU A 185 -2.67 -7.25 1.25
CA LEU A 185 -4.00 -7.78 0.94
C LEU A 185 -4.00 -9.31 0.93
N ARG A 186 -2.97 -9.95 0.36
CA ARG A 186 -2.80 -11.41 0.41
C ARG A 186 -2.72 -11.94 1.83
N ASP A 187 -1.99 -11.26 2.71
CA ASP A 187 -1.88 -11.60 4.13
C ASP A 187 -3.21 -11.43 4.89
N ASN A 188 -4.16 -10.63 4.39
CA ASN A 188 -5.50 -10.54 4.97
C ASN A 188 -6.51 -11.54 4.36
N MET A 189 -6.06 -12.39 3.43
CA MET A 189 -6.86 -13.45 2.81
C MET A 189 -6.36 -14.86 3.16
N VAL A 190 -5.31 -14.99 3.98
CA VAL A 190 -4.79 -16.30 4.42
C VAL A 190 -5.75 -16.98 5.39
N GLN A 191 -5.75 -18.32 5.40
CA GLN A 191 -6.61 -19.11 6.28
C GLN A 191 -6.06 -19.22 7.70
N SER A 192 -4.73 -19.26 7.86
CA SER A 192 -4.04 -19.29 9.15
C SER A 192 -3.24 -18.03 9.37
N TYR A 193 -3.18 -17.56 10.62
CA TYR A 193 -2.37 -16.39 11.01
C TYR A 193 -0.88 -16.60 10.71
N ASP A 194 -0.39 -17.83 10.84
CA ASP A 194 1.03 -18.16 10.62
C ASP A 194 1.46 -18.07 9.15
N ASP A 195 0.50 -18.05 8.22
CA ASP A 195 0.76 -17.91 6.78
C ASP A 195 1.00 -16.45 6.37
N LYS A 196 0.75 -15.48 7.28
CA LYS A 196 1.09 -14.07 7.03
C LYS A 196 2.59 -13.90 6.84
N LYS A 197 2.97 -13.19 5.78
CA LYS A 197 4.37 -12.93 5.43
C LYS A 197 4.88 -11.65 6.08
N ASN A 198 4.05 -10.61 6.07
CA ASN A 198 4.37 -9.31 6.62
C ASN A 198 4.21 -9.33 8.15
N ARG A 199 5.07 -8.56 8.81
CA ARG A 199 5.00 -8.27 10.23
C ARG A 199 4.06 -7.10 10.49
N SER A 200 4.09 -6.56 11.71
CA SER A 200 3.42 -5.30 12.04
C SER A 200 3.93 -4.17 11.15
N LEU A 201 3.00 -3.36 10.62
CA LEU A 201 3.31 -2.13 9.86
C LEU A 201 3.83 -1.03 10.82
N ASN A 202 5.13 -1.03 11.08
CA ASN A 202 5.75 -0.15 12.08
C ASN A 202 6.14 1.22 11.50
N PHE A 203 7.19 1.27 10.66
CA PHE A 203 7.66 2.51 10.04
C PHE A 203 7.87 2.29 8.54
N ALA A 204 7.24 3.12 7.71
CA ALA A 204 7.51 3.17 6.28
C ALA A 204 8.13 4.51 5.89
N ILE A 205 9.15 4.44 5.04
CA ILE A 205 9.81 5.58 4.42
C ILE A 205 9.60 5.44 2.91
N VAL A 206 8.89 6.39 2.32
CA VAL A 206 8.54 6.37 0.90
C VAL A 206 9.51 7.27 0.14
N ASP A 207 10.33 6.66 -0.73
CA ASP A 207 11.17 7.37 -1.69
C ASP A 207 10.35 7.75 -2.92
N GLU A 208 10.62 8.93 -3.48
CA GLU A 208 9.75 9.60 -4.47
C GLU A 208 8.29 9.66 -3.98
N GLY A 209 8.11 10.22 -2.78
CA GLY A 209 6.84 10.26 -2.07
C GLY A 209 5.70 10.96 -2.81
N ASP A 210 5.97 11.97 -3.63
CA ASP A 210 5.01 12.61 -4.54
C ASP A 210 4.49 11.63 -5.59
N SER A 211 5.40 10.91 -6.25
CA SER A 211 5.04 9.90 -7.25
C SER A 211 4.17 8.79 -6.65
N ILE A 212 4.51 8.29 -5.45
CA ILE A 212 3.81 7.14 -4.85
C ILE A 212 2.53 7.55 -4.11
N LEU A 213 2.57 8.61 -3.30
CA LEU A 213 1.48 8.95 -2.39
C LEU A 213 0.43 9.88 -3.03
N ILE A 214 0.77 10.52 -4.15
CA ILE A 214 -0.13 11.41 -4.91
C ILE A 214 -0.43 10.83 -6.28
N ASP A 215 0.57 10.66 -7.15
CA ASP A 215 0.33 10.28 -8.56
C ASP A 215 -0.21 8.86 -8.71
N GLU A 216 0.43 7.87 -8.09
CA GLU A 216 -0.07 6.49 -8.10
C GLU A 216 -1.33 6.30 -7.25
N ALA A 217 -1.58 7.21 -6.30
CA ALA A 217 -2.69 7.11 -5.36
C ALA A 217 -4.06 7.48 -5.96
N ARG A 218 -4.12 7.82 -7.26
CA ARG A 218 -5.35 8.20 -7.96
C ARG A 218 -6.30 7.03 -8.22
N THR A 219 -5.80 5.81 -8.31
CA THR A 219 -6.60 4.60 -8.54
C THR A 219 -6.55 3.68 -7.32
N PRO A 220 -7.70 3.08 -6.93
CA PRO A 220 -7.72 2.10 -5.85
C PRO A 220 -6.99 0.81 -6.27
N LEU A 221 -6.42 0.15 -5.28
CA LEU A 221 -5.64 -1.06 -5.43
C LEU A 221 -6.58 -2.27 -5.34
N ILE A 222 -6.56 -3.14 -6.34
CA ILE A 222 -7.55 -4.22 -6.48
C ILE A 222 -6.81 -5.56 -6.68
N ILE A 223 -7.19 -6.58 -5.90
CA ILE A 223 -6.90 -7.97 -6.23
C ILE A 223 -8.13 -8.57 -6.92
N SER A 224 -7.94 -8.92 -8.19
CA SER A 224 -8.94 -9.67 -8.94
C SER A 224 -8.72 -11.17 -8.76
N GLY A 225 -9.80 -11.89 -8.53
CA GLY A 225 -9.82 -13.35 -8.52
C GLY A 225 -9.77 -13.91 -9.93
N GLN A 226 -9.41 -15.19 -10.03
CA GLN A 226 -9.53 -15.88 -11.31
C GLN A 226 -11.02 -15.97 -11.69
N PRO A 227 -11.39 -15.53 -12.90
CA PRO A 227 -12.76 -15.67 -13.35
C PRO A 227 -13.11 -17.16 -13.48
N ARG A 228 -14.20 -17.57 -12.83
CA ARG A 228 -14.73 -18.92 -13.04
C ARG A 228 -15.26 -19.02 -14.48
N ARG A 229 -14.75 -20.00 -15.23
CA ARG A 229 -15.15 -20.27 -16.61
C ARG A 229 -16.23 -21.33 -16.74
N ASP A 230 -16.51 -22.05 -15.67
CA ASP A 230 -17.61 -23.01 -15.63
C ASP A 230 -18.90 -22.30 -15.28
N PHE A 231 -19.74 -22.14 -16.31
CA PHE A 231 -21.07 -21.53 -16.21
C PHE A 231 -22.18 -22.56 -16.20
N SER A 232 -21.88 -23.86 -16.28
CA SER A 232 -22.89 -24.92 -16.35
C SER A 232 -23.84 -24.88 -15.14
N MET A 233 -23.28 -24.60 -13.96
CA MET A 233 -24.05 -24.49 -12.72
C MET A 233 -25.06 -23.35 -12.73
N TYR A 234 -24.81 -22.22 -13.41
CA TYR A 234 -25.80 -21.15 -13.53
C TYR A 234 -27.00 -21.59 -14.37
N VAL A 235 -26.75 -22.36 -15.44
CA VAL A 235 -27.79 -22.88 -16.32
C VAL A 235 -28.62 -23.96 -15.60
N ASP A 236 -27.96 -24.89 -14.91
CA ASP A 236 -28.63 -25.97 -14.18
C ASP A 236 -29.45 -25.44 -13.00
N VAL A 237 -28.89 -24.49 -12.24
CA VAL A 237 -29.61 -23.82 -11.16
C VAL A 237 -30.80 -23.01 -11.68
N ASN A 238 -30.67 -22.33 -12.83
CA ASN A 238 -31.82 -21.66 -13.44
C ASN A 238 -32.91 -22.67 -13.83
N HIS A 239 -32.53 -23.81 -14.41
CA HIS A 239 -33.49 -24.86 -14.78
C HIS A 239 -34.20 -25.49 -13.58
N PHE A 240 -33.51 -25.61 -12.44
CA PHE A 240 -34.12 -25.99 -11.18
C PHE A 240 -35.15 -24.94 -10.71
N VAL A 241 -34.76 -23.66 -10.70
CA VAL A 241 -35.62 -22.56 -10.23
C VAL A 241 -36.89 -22.41 -11.10
N GLU A 242 -36.79 -22.62 -12.42
CA GLU A 242 -37.94 -22.63 -13.34
C GLU A 242 -39.00 -23.68 -12.98
N LYS A 243 -38.63 -24.76 -12.28
CA LYS A 243 -39.54 -25.84 -11.86
C LYS A 243 -40.20 -25.60 -10.50
N LEU A 244 -39.80 -24.56 -9.78
CA LEU A 244 -40.34 -24.25 -8.46
C LEU A 244 -41.73 -23.64 -8.56
N THR A 245 -42.59 -23.97 -7.60
CA THR A 245 -43.92 -23.39 -7.45
C THR A 245 -43.94 -22.35 -6.32
N PRO A 246 -44.98 -21.51 -6.21
CA PRO A 246 -45.08 -20.51 -5.13
C PRO A 246 -45.02 -21.09 -3.72
N GLU A 247 -45.26 -22.40 -3.55
CA GLU A 247 -45.12 -23.13 -2.28
C GLU A 247 -43.68 -23.56 -1.98
N ASP A 248 -42.71 -23.26 -2.84
CA ASP A 248 -41.31 -23.66 -2.65
C ASP A 248 -40.40 -22.51 -2.22
N TYR A 249 -40.86 -21.26 -2.35
CA TYR A 249 -40.07 -20.08 -2.02
C TYR A 249 -40.96 -18.95 -1.48
N LYS A 250 -40.33 -18.00 -0.81
CA LYS A 250 -40.96 -16.75 -0.38
C LYS A 250 -40.15 -15.55 -0.84
N ILE A 251 -40.83 -14.45 -1.11
CA ILE A 251 -40.21 -13.15 -1.42
C ILE A 251 -40.70 -12.17 -0.37
N GLU A 252 -39.77 -11.60 0.38
CA GLU A 252 -40.08 -10.57 1.38
C GLU A 252 -40.51 -9.27 0.65
N PRO A 253 -41.72 -8.74 0.85
CA PRO A 253 -42.25 -7.63 0.05
C PRO A 253 -41.44 -6.33 0.14
N GLU A 254 -40.90 -6.03 1.31
CA GLU A 254 -40.18 -4.78 1.58
C GLU A 254 -38.75 -4.82 1.03
N SER A 255 -38.00 -5.87 1.35
CA SER A 255 -36.60 -6.02 0.94
C SER A 255 -36.45 -6.64 -0.45
N ARG A 256 -37.56 -7.11 -1.05
CA ARG A 256 -37.61 -7.91 -2.28
C ARG A 256 -36.68 -9.12 -2.27
N SER A 257 -36.32 -9.64 -1.09
CA SER A 257 -35.33 -10.72 -0.95
C SER A 257 -35.99 -12.10 -1.08
N PRO A 258 -35.54 -12.96 -2.01
CA PRO A 258 -36.08 -14.31 -2.16
C PRO A 258 -35.38 -15.29 -1.23
N SER A 259 -36.10 -16.30 -0.77
CA SER A 259 -35.55 -17.43 -0.02
C SER A 259 -36.35 -18.70 -0.29
N LEU A 260 -35.69 -19.86 -0.23
CA LEU A 260 -36.39 -21.14 -0.25
C LEU A 260 -37.10 -21.37 1.09
N ILE A 261 -38.29 -21.97 1.04
CA ILE A 261 -38.95 -22.53 2.21
C ILE A 261 -38.64 -24.04 2.31
N ILE A 262 -39.13 -24.71 3.36
CA ILE A 262 -38.74 -26.10 3.70
C ILE A 262 -38.95 -27.07 2.52
N GLU A 263 -40.06 -26.91 1.81
CA GLU A 263 -40.43 -27.71 0.64
C GLU A 263 -39.44 -27.50 -0.51
N GLY A 264 -39.10 -26.24 -0.83
CA GLY A 264 -38.12 -25.89 -1.83
C GLY A 264 -36.70 -26.33 -1.47
N THR A 265 -36.33 -26.26 -0.19
CA THR A 265 -35.06 -26.80 0.32
C THR A 265 -34.94 -28.30 0.06
N LYS A 266 -35.97 -29.09 0.39
CA LYS A 266 -35.98 -30.54 0.13
C LYS A 266 -35.90 -30.86 -1.36
N LYS A 267 -36.58 -30.08 -2.20
CA LYS A 267 -36.49 -30.20 -3.67
C LYS A 267 -35.08 -29.91 -4.17
N ALA A 268 -34.42 -28.86 -3.64
CA ALA A 268 -33.05 -28.52 -3.99
C ALA A 268 -32.07 -29.63 -3.58
N GLU A 269 -32.15 -30.12 -2.34
CA GLU A 269 -31.34 -31.23 -1.83
C GLU A 269 -31.42 -32.47 -2.72
N LYS A 270 -32.66 -32.83 -3.12
CA LYS A 270 -32.90 -33.95 -4.02
C LYS A 270 -32.38 -33.70 -5.45
N TYR A 271 -32.58 -32.51 -5.99
CA TYR A 271 -32.19 -32.17 -7.36
C TYR A 271 -30.67 -32.16 -7.52
N PHE A 272 -29.95 -31.52 -6.58
CA PHE A 272 -28.50 -31.40 -6.60
C PHE A 272 -27.78 -32.55 -5.90
N ASN A 273 -28.52 -33.54 -5.38
CA ASN A 273 -28.00 -34.72 -4.68
C ASN A 273 -27.07 -34.35 -3.51
N VAL A 274 -27.53 -33.44 -2.64
CA VAL A 274 -26.82 -33.02 -1.43
C VAL A 274 -27.67 -33.27 -0.19
N SER A 275 -27.03 -33.67 0.92
CA SER A 275 -27.74 -34.02 2.16
C SER A 275 -28.29 -32.80 2.90
N ASN A 276 -27.57 -31.68 2.86
CA ASN A 276 -27.98 -30.40 3.43
C ASN A 276 -27.35 -29.27 2.61
N ILE A 277 -28.20 -28.48 1.94
CA ILE A 277 -27.72 -27.35 1.14
C ILE A 277 -27.01 -26.29 1.99
N PHE A 278 -27.31 -26.17 3.29
CA PHE A 278 -26.76 -25.16 4.19
C PHE A 278 -25.38 -25.50 4.76
N ASN A 279 -24.81 -26.65 4.41
CA ASN A 279 -23.43 -26.97 4.76
C ASN A 279 -22.45 -25.99 4.07
N ILE A 280 -21.33 -25.69 4.74
CA ILE A 280 -20.29 -24.76 4.23
C ILE A 280 -19.81 -25.16 2.83
N GLU A 281 -19.68 -26.46 2.57
CA GLU A 281 -19.27 -27.02 1.27
C GLU A 281 -20.23 -26.64 0.12
N ASN A 282 -21.49 -26.36 0.43
CA ASN A 282 -22.55 -26.04 -0.51
C ASN A 282 -22.88 -24.53 -0.57
N SER A 283 -22.10 -23.67 0.11
CA SER A 283 -22.33 -22.23 0.17
C SER A 283 -22.46 -21.58 -1.21
N ASP A 284 -21.62 -22.00 -2.16
CA ASP A 284 -21.64 -21.53 -3.54
C ASP A 284 -22.91 -21.95 -4.31
N LEU A 285 -23.43 -23.16 -4.05
CA LEU A 285 -24.68 -23.64 -4.64
C LEU A 285 -25.87 -22.83 -4.12
N ILE A 286 -25.97 -22.64 -2.79
CA ILE A 286 -27.04 -21.81 -2.19
C ILE A 286 -27.01 -20.41 -2.78
N HIS A 287 -25.83 -19.80 -2.86
CA HIS A 287 -25.69 -18.44 -3.37
C HIS A 287 -26.19 -18.32 -4.82
N LYS A 288 -25.87 -19.29 -5.68
CA LYS A 288 -26.41 -19.34 -7.05
C LYS A 288 -27.92 -19.55 -7.08
N ILE A 289 -28.48 -20.39 -6.21
CA ILE A 289 -29.94 -20.61 -6.12
C ILE A 289 -30.63 -19.29 -5.75
N ILE A 290 -30.14 -18.58 -4.74
CA ILE A 290 -30.71 -17.28 -4.34
C ILE A 290 -30.65 -16.28 -5.50
N ASN A 291 -29.52 -16.19 -6.22
CA ASN A 291 -29.41 -15.33 -7.39
C ASN A 291 -30.35 -15.73 -8.53
N ALA A 292 -30.57 -17.02 -8.75
CA ALA A 292 -31.52 -17.49 -9.75
C ALA A 292 -32.98 -17.21 -9.36
N LEU A 293 -33.34 -17.37 -8.08
CA LEU A 293 -34.65 -16.93 -7.55
C LEU A 293 -34.84 -15.43 -7.74
N MET A 294 -33.77 -14.65 -7.49
CA MET A 294 -33.75 -13.21 -7.65
C MET A 294 -33.98 -12.79 -9.10
N ALA A 295 -33.26 -13.43 -10.03
CA ALA A 295 -33.39 -13.21 -11.47
C ALA A 295 -34.79 -13.59 -11.98
N ASN A 296 -35.34 -14.74 -11.57
CA ASN A 296 -36.59 -15.26 -12.11
C ASN A 296 -37.83 -14.58 -11.54
N PHE A 297 -37.89 -14.38 -10.23
CA PHE A 297 -39.15 -14.01 -9.58
C PHE A 297 -39.25 -12.54 -9.17
N VAL A 298 -38.13 -11.81 -9.15
CA VAL A 298 -38.12 -10.41 -8.72
C VAL A 298 -37.69 -9.45 -9.82
N PHE A 299 -36.64 -9.78 -10.59
CA PHE A 299 -36.14 -8.94 -11.66
C PHE A 299 -36.89 -9.22 -12.97
N ARG A 300 -37.26 -8.17 -13.70
CA ARG A 300 -38.03 -8.28 -14.95
C ARG A 300 -37.39 -7.44 -16.05
N ASP A 301 -37.42 -8.00 -17.27
CA ASP A 301 -37.11 -7.28 -18.50
C ASP A 301 -38.07 -6.09 -18.67
N GLY A 302 -37.53 -4.93 -19.05
CA GLY A 302 -38.26 -3.67 -19.15
C GLY A 302 -38.45 -2.91 -17.83
N LYS A 303 -37.94 -3.43 -16.70
CA LYS A 303 -38.00 -2.74 -15.40
C LYS A 303 -36.63 -2.60 -14.74
N GLU A 304 -36.04 -3.70 -14.30
CA GLU A 304 -34.72 -3.68 -13.65
C GLU A 304 -33.57 -3.73 -14.66
N TYR A 305 -33.77 -4.45 -15.77
CA TYR A 305 -32.83 -4.54 -16.88
C TYR A 305 -33.59 -4.58 -18.20
N ILE A 306 -32.86 -4.45 -19.31
CA ILE A 306 -33.36 -4.73 -20.66
C ILE A 306 -32.46 -5.74 -21.37
N VAL A 307 -33.05 -6.58 -22.22
CA VAL A 307 -32.31 -7.43 -23.14
C VAL A 307 -32.18 -6.75 -24.50
N ARG A 308 -30.95 -6.50 -24.96
CA ARG A 308 -30.69 -5.88 -26.27
C ARG A 308 -29.42 -6.44 -26.88
N GLU A 309 -29.46 -6.78 -28.18
CA GLU A 309 -28.28 -7.26 -28.93
C GLU A 309 -27.56 -8.44 -28.25
N ASN A 310 -28.35 -9.32 -27.59
CA ASN A 310 -27.84 -10.44 -26.80
C ASN A 310 -26.94 -10.00 -25.62
N GLU A 311 -27.24 -8.85 -25.03
CA GLU A 311 -26.64 -8.33 -23.80
C GLU A 311 -27.73 -7.91 -22.79
N ILE A 312 -27.38 -7.97 -21.51
CA ILE A 312 -28.21 -7.50 -20.40
C ILE A 312 -27.72 -6.11 -19.98
N LEU A 313 -28.55 -5.09 -20.18
CA LEU A 313 -28.25 -3.71 -19.83
C LEU A 313 -29.08 -3.28 -18.62
N LEU A 314 -28.44 -2.63 -17.65
CA LEU A 314 -29.10 -2.18 -16.43
C LEU A 314 -29.93 -0.91 -16.70
N VAL A 315 -31.07 -0.81 -16.02
CA VAL A 315 -31.91 0.39 -16.04
C VAL A 315 -31.82 1.09 -14.69
N ASP A 316 -31.51 2.38 -14.72
CA ASP A 316 -31.65 3.23 -13.54
C ASP A 316 -33.13 3.41 -13.21
N GLN A 317 -33.56 2.90 -12.05
CA GLN A 317 -34.97 2.91 -11.64
C GLN A 317 -35.53 4.31 -11.39
N PHE A 318 -34.67 5.32 -11.16
CA PHE A 318 -35.12 6.69 -10.94
C PHE A 318 -35.27 7.47 -12.25
N THR A 319 -34.34 7.26 -13.19
CA THR A 319 -34.26 8.08 -14.41
C THR A 319 -34.72 7.34 -15.68
N GLY A 320 -34.86 6.02 -15.62
CA GLY A 320 -35.12 5.16 -16.78
C GLY A 320 -33.95 5.04 -17.75
N ARG A 321 -32.78 5.59 -17.41
CA ARG A 321 -31.60 5.57 -18.28
C ARG A 321 -30.95 4.20 -18.30
N ILE A 322 -30.42 3.85 -19.47
CA ILE A 322 -29.61 2.66 -19.66
C ILE A 322 -28.20 2.94 -19.12
N LEU A 323 -27.73 2.08 -18.23
CA LEU A 323 -26.42 2.18 -17.60
C LEU A 323 -25.39 1.32 -18.36
N HIS A 324 -24.79 1.90 -19.40
CA HIS A 324 -23.72 1.25 -20.16
C HIS A 324 -22.48 0.99 -19.31
N GLY A 325 -21.84 -0.16 -19.51
CA GLY A 325 -20.62 -0.55 -18.80
C GLY A 325 -20.81 -0.95 -17.34
N ARG A 326 -22.06 -1.04 -16.85
CA ARG A 326 -22.39 -1.55 -15.51
C ARG A 326 -22.97 -2.96 -15.61
N SER A 327 -22.70 -3.76 -14.58
CA SER A 327 -23.28 -5.08 -14.40
C SER A 327 -23.69 -5.27 -12.94
N TYR A 328 -24.60 -6.19 -12.67
CA TYR A 328 -24.90 -6.60 -11.30
C TYR A 328 -23.75 -7.47 -10.74
N ASN A 329 -23.39 -7.21 -9.49
CA ASN A 329 -22.27 -7.89 -8.82
C ASN A 329 -22.70 -9.28 -8.27
N SER A 330 -21.72 -10.03 -7.78
CA SER A 330 -21.92 -11.27 -7.02
C SER A 330 -22.72 -12.32 -7.79
N GLY A 331 -22.43 -12.51 -9.08
CA GLY A 331 -23.08 -13.53 -9.88
C GLY A 331 -24.54 -13.25 -10.31
N LEU A 332 -25.16 -12.14 -9.89
CA LEU A 332 -26.56 -11.84 -10.27
C LEU A 332 -26.69 -11.54 -11.77
N GLN A 333 -25.72 -10.85 -12.38
CA GLN A 333 -25.71 -10.61 -13.83
C GLN A 333 -25.70 -11.95 -14.59
N GLN A 334 -24.91 -12.91 -14.12
CA GLN A 334 -24.79 -14.25 -14.71
C GLN A 334 -26.10 -15.04 -14.57
N ALA A 335 -26.78 -14.93 -13.42
CA ALA A 335 -28.09 -15.54 -13.23
C ALA A 335 -29.17 -14.94 -14.15
N ILE A 336 -29.18 -13.61 -14.36
CA ILE A 336 -30.09 -12.96 -15.32
C ILE A 336 -29.75 -13.40 -16.74
N LYS A 337 -28.46 -13.45 -17.12
CA LYS A 337 -28.04 -13.97 -18.42
C LYS A 337 -28.48 -15.42 -18.63
N ALA A 338 -28.41 -16.27 -17.60
CA ALA A 338 -28.89 -17.65 -17.65
C ALA A 338 -30.40 -17.72 -17.87
N LYS A 339 -31.19 -16.93 -17.14
CA LYS A 339 -32.64 -16.80 -17.30
C LYS A 339 -33.02 -16.39 -18.73
N GLU A 340 -32.39 -15.34 -19.25
CA GLU A 340 -32.68 -14.78 -20.57
C GLU A 340 -32.02 -15.54 -21.72
N ARG A 341 -31.31 -16.64 -21.41
CA ARG A 341 -30.57 -17.48 -22.38
C ARG A 341 -29.55 -16.68 -23.21
N VAL A 342 -28.99 -15.64 -22.60
CA VAL A 342 -27.94 -14.81 -23.13
C VAL A 342 -26.57 -15.43 -22.80
N LYS A 343 -25.56 -15.19 -23.65
CA LYS A 343 -24.20 -15.68 -23.42
C LYS A 343 -23.68 -15.21 -22.07
N ILE A 344 -23.39 -16.18 -21.18
CA ILE A 344 -22.80 -15.92 -19.87
C ILE A 344 -21.32 -15.59 -20.05
N GLU A 345 -20.89 -14.51 -19.41
CA GLU A 345 -19.50 -14.06 -19.44
C GLU A 345 -18.90 -14.13 -18.04
N PRO A 346 -17.58 -14.37 -17.93
CA PRO A 346 -16.89 -14.39 -16.66
C PRO A 346 -17.01 -13.03 -15.95
N GLU A 347 -17.29 -13.07 -14.64
CA GLU A 347 -17.19 -11.89 -13.78
C GLU A 347 -15.72 -11.60 -13.46
N ASN A 348 -15.32 -10.33 -13.54
CA ASN A 348 -14.10 -9.88 -12.89
C ASN A 348 -14.38 -9.78 -11.39
N LEU A 349 -14.09 -10.85 -10.65
CA LEU A 349 -14.31 -10.90 -9.21
C LEU A 349 -13.28 -10.04 -8.48
N ILE A 350 -13.71 -8.95 -7.84
CA ILE A 350 -12.86 -8.19 -6.92
C ILE A 350 -12.85 -8.91 -5.57
N ILE A 351 -11.71 -9.47 -5.17
CA ILE A 351 -11.58 -10.19 -3.88
C ILE A 351 -11.28 -9.21 -2.75
N ALA A 352 -10.40 -8.24 -3.00
CA ALA A 352 -9.99 -7.26 -2.02
C ALA A 352 -9.67 -5.93 -2.69
N THR A 353 -9.93 -4.83 -1.97
CA THR A 353 -9.61 -3.47 -2.40
C THR A 353 -9.13 -2.62 -1.25
N ILE A 354 -8.16 -1.73 -1.49
CA ILE A 354 -7.71 -0.70 -0.56
C ILE A 354 -7.20 0.50 -1.36
N THR A 355 -7.28 1.71 -0.85
CA THR A 355 -6.62 2.86 -1.49
C THR A 355 -5.19 3.00 -0.98
N TYR A 356 -4.28 3.59 -1.78
CA TYR A 356 -2.92 3.88 -1.32
C TYR A 356 -2.90 4.72 -0.05
N GLN A 357 -3.75 5.76 0.03
CA GLN A 357 -3.86 6.62 1.20
C GLN A 357 -4.25 5.81 2.44
N SER A 358 -5.25 4.94 2.31
CA SER A 358 -5.74 4.12 3.43
C SER A 358 -4.70 3.10 3.86
N PHE A 359 -4.00 2.49 2.91
CA PHE A 359 -2.96 1.50 3.19
C PHE A 359 -1.78 2.10 3.97
N PHE A 360 -1.21 3.21 3.50
CA PHE A 360 -0.05 3.82 4.15
C PHE A 360 -0.38 4.42 5.53
N ARG A 361 -1.63 4.84 5.76
CA ARG A 361 -2.10 5.29 7.08
C ARG A 361 -2.20 4.17 8.12
N LEU A 362 -2.06 2.91 7.74
CA LEU A 362 -2.00 1.78 8.68
C LEU A 362 -0.65 1.68 9.41
N TYR A 363 0.39 2.33 8.90
CA TYR A 363 1.69 2.34 9.57
C TYR A 363 1.65 3.18 10.84
N LYS A 364 2.31 2.72 11.91
CA LYS A 364 2.44 3.50 13.16
C LYS A 364 3.15 4.83 12.91
N LYS A 365 4.05 4.86 11.94
CA LYS A 365 4.77 6.04 11.49
C LYS A 365 4.99 5.95 9.98
N LEU A 366 4.79 7.05 9.29
CA LEU A 366 5.01 7.18 7.86
C LEU A 366 5.89 8.41 7.64
N ALA A 367 6.82 8.34 6.69
CA ALA A 367 7.61 9.47 6.26
C ALA A 367 7.87 9.34 4.76
N ALA A 368 8.28 10.43 4.13
CA ALA A 368 8.51 10.46 2.69
C ALA A 368 9.67 11.39 2.31
N VAL A 369 10.28 11.11 1.17
CA VAL A 369 11.35 11.92 0.58
C VAL A 369 11.07 12.07 -0.91
N SER A 370 11.27 13.27 -1.45
CA SER A 370 11.29 13.52 -2.89
C SER A 370 12.08 14.79 -3.21
N GLY A 371 12.37 15.03 -4.48
CA GLY A 371 12.90 16.31 -4.95
C GLY A 371 11.85 17.41 -5.10
N THR A 372 10.57 17.05 -5.15
CA THR A 372 9.45 17.95 -5.48
C THR A 372 8.24 17.64 -4.61
N ALA A 373 7.91 18.51 -3.66
CA ALA A 373 6.75 18.31 -2.77
C ALA A 373 6.14 19.59 -2.18
N ILE A 374 6.84 20.73 -2.19
CA ILE A 374 6.34 22.00 -1.64
C ILE A 374 4.98 22.36 -2.27
N THR A 375 4.84 22.15 -3.58
CA THR A 375 3.61 22.43 -4.33
C THR A 375 2.41 21.65 -3.83
N GLU A 376 2.64 20.46 -3.28
CA GLU A 376 1.60 19.53 -2.79
C GLU A 376 1.56 19.46 -1.26
N SER A 377 2.25 20.39 -0.57
CA SER A 377 2.40 20.36 0.88
C SER A 377 1.10 20.35 1.68
N GLU A 378 0.03 20.98 1.17
CA GLU A 378 -1.28 20.94 1.80
C GLU A 378 -1.91 19.53 1.75
N GLU A 379 -1.67 18.78 0.68
CA GLU A 379 -2.23 17.44 0.50
C GLU A 379 -1.55 16.44 1.43
N PHE A 380 -0.22 16.49 1.52
CA PHE A 380 0.55 15.68 2.48
C PHE A 380 0.12 15.93 3.93
N LEU A 381 -0.12 17.19 4.30
CA LEU A 381 -0.59 17.54 5.64
C LEU A 381 -2.01 17.01 5.90
N LYS A 382 -2.94 17.19 4.94
CA LYS A 382 -4.35 16.81 5.11
C LYS A 382 -4.55 15.29 5.11
N ILE A 383 -3.84 14.55 4.26
CA ILE A 383 -4.05 13.12 4.06
C ILE A 383 -3.17 12.29 5.00
N TYR A 384 -1.89 12.66 5.13
CA TYR A 384 -0.88 11.85 5.83
C TYR A 384 -0.36 12.49 7.12
N ASN A 385 -0.84 13.70 7.47
CA ASN A 385 -0.36 14.47 8.62
C ASN A 385 1.15 14.71 8.60
N MET A 386 1.70 14.95 7.41
CA MET A 386 3.12 15.25 7.20
C MET A 386 3.34 16.72 6.88
N VAL A 387 4.35 17.32 7.51
CA VAL A 387 4.84 18.64 7.11
C VAL A 387 5.93 18.46 6.05
N VAL A 388 5.80 19.16 4.91
CA VAL A 388 6.88 19.23 3.92
C VAL A 388 7.95 20.21 4.37
N VAL A 389 9.16 19.69 4.57
CA VAL A 389 10.33 20.45 5.00
C VAL A 389 11.37 20.46 3.88
N PRO A 390 11.61 21.63 3.26
CA PRO A 390 12.67 21.76 2.28
C PRO A 390 14.03 21.75 2.94
N ILE A 391 14.85 20.77 2.55
CA ILE A 391 16.22 20.64 3.00
C ILE A 391 17.12 21.55 2.13
N PRO A 392 17.99 22.38 2.75
CA PRO A 392 18.94 23.18 1.99
C PRO A 392 19.85 22.31 1.12
N THR A 393 20.32 22.85 -0.01
CA THR A 393 21.33 22.17 -0.82
C THR A 393 22.70 22.29 -0.16
N ASN A 394 23.54 21.25 -0.28
CA ASN A 394 24.89 21.23 0.27
C ASN A 394 25.77 22.34 -0.33
N LYS A 395 25.58 22.62 -1.63
CA LYS A 395 26.21 23.72 -2.34
C LYS A 395 25.15 24.62 -2.96
N PRO A 396 25.43 25.93 -3.17
CA PRO A 396 24.50 26.82 -3.86
C PRO A 396 24.13 26.30 -5.25
N LEU A 397 22.83 26.24 -5.55
CA LEU A 397 22.35 25.86 -6.88
C LEU A 397 22.63 26.99 -7.87
N ILE A 398 23.47 26.71 -8.88
CA ILE A 398 23.85 27.67 -9.93
C ILE A 398 23.19 27.38 -11.29
N ARG A 399 22.31 26.38 -11.34
CA ARG A 399 21.53 26.03 -12.55
C ARG A 399 20.63 27.21 -12.92
N LYS A 400 20.63 27.59 -14.20
CA LYS A 400 19.73 28.62 -14.73
C LYS A 400 18.52 27.94 -15.33
N ASP A 401 17.38 28.07 -14.65
CA ASP A 401 16.10 27.60 -15.16
C ASP A 401 15.51 28.69 -16.05
N PHE A 402 15.46 28.45 -17.36
CA PHE A 402 14.87 29.35 -18.34
C PHE A 402 13.34 29.22 -18.33
N PRO A 403 12.59 30.29 -18.65
CA PRO A 403 11.14 30.20 -18.80
C PRO A 403 10.76 29.25 -19.94
N ASP A 404 9.59 28.64 -19.82
CA ASP A 404 9.06 27.74 -20.83
C ASP A 404 8.84 28.46 -22.17
N PHE A 405 9.22 27.80 -23.27
CA PHE A 405 8.86 28.23 -24.62
C PHE A 405 7.52 27.62 -25.01
N ILE A 406 6.56 28.46 -25.39
CA ILE A 406 5.21 28.06 -25.78
C ILE A 406 5.10 28.11 -27.30
N PHE A 407 4.71 26.99 -27.91
CA PHE A 407 4.56 26.84 -29.35
C PHE A 407 3.10 26.57 -29.73
N GLY A 408 2.68 27.00 -30.92
CA GLY A 408 1.29 26.88 -31.38
C GLY A 408 0.88 25.46 -31.82
N ASN A 409 1.84 24.59 -32.12
CA ASN A 409 1.62 23.20 -32.48
C ASN A 409 2.86 22.35 -32.15
N ALA A 410 2.73 21.03 -32.28
CA ALA A 410 3.80 20.08 -31.98
C ALA A 410 4.97 20.10 -32.98
N GLU A 411 4.74 20.59 -34.20
CA GLU A 411 5.79 20.69 -35.24
C GLU A 411 6.69 21.92 -35.03
N ALA A 412 6.14 22.99 -34.45
CA ALA A 412 6.87 24.21 -34.10
C ALA A 412 7.67 24.07 -32.79
N LYS A 413 7.28 23.13 -31.92
CA LYS A 413 7.97 22.80 -30.66
C LYS A 413 9.21 21.95 -30.95
#